data_AF-A0A7V6GAW5-F1
#
_entry.id   AF-A0A7V6GAW5-F1
#
_cell.length_a   1.000
_cell.length_b   1.000
_cell.length_c   1.000
_cell.angle_alpha   90.00
_cell.angle_beta   90.00
_cell.angle_gamma   90.00
#
_symmetry.space_group_name_H-M   'P 1'
#
loop_
_entity.id
_entity.type
_entity.pdbx_description
1 polymer ?
#
loop_
_entity_poly.entity_id
_entity_poly.type
_entity_poly.pdbx_seq_one_letter_code
_entity_poly.pdbx_strand_id
1 'polypeptide(L)'
;MSVSERAYELAKTLRESEEYRKYAEAKEKLQKDEENANMLQEFRRKQIELQIAEMAGEDIENCLEQLESIYQVLSMNPVVNEFLTAEYRLARLMTDVNRIIGEALDLWIDLDYVKKYMN
;
A
#
# COMPACT_ATOMS: atom_id res chain seq x y z
N MET A 1 21.42 -21.35 -11.91
CA MET A 1 20.95 -20.05 -11.44
C MET A 1 20.89 -20.03 -9.93
N SER A 2 21.52 -19.05 -9.31
CA SER A 2 21.39 -18.71 -7.89
C SER A 2 20.01 -18.12 -7.59
N VAL A 3 19.66 -18.09 -6.29
CA VAL A 3 18.42 -17.42 -5.83
C VAL A 3 18.45 -15.94 -6.19
N SER A 4 19.60 -15.27 -6.09
CA SER A 4 19.76 -13.87 -6.47
C SER A 4 19.47 -13.62 -7.95
N GLU A 5 19.92 -14.49 -8.85
CA GLU A 5 19.61 -14.38 -10.29
C GLU A 5 18.12 -14.53 -10.55
N ARG A 6 17.45 -15.47 -9.89
CA ARG A 6 15.98 -15.62 -9.99
C ARG A 6 15.22 -14.43 -9.41
N ALA A 7 15.73 -13.82 -8.33
CA ALA A 7 15.15 -12.61 -7.77
C ALA A 7 15.26 -11.42 -8.75
N TYR A 8 16.36 -11.30 -9.48
CA TYR A 8 16.49 -10.30 -10.56
C TYR A 8 15.50 -10.54 -11.69
N GLU A 9 15.29 -11.79 -12.12
CA GLU A 9 14.28 -12.12 -13.13
C GLU A 9 12.86 -11.82 -12.65
N LEU A 10 12.55 -12.13 -11.38
CA LEU A 10 11.27 -11.78 -10.77
C LEU A 10 11.08 -10.26 -10.73
N ALA A 11 12.09 -9.50 -10.33
CA ALA A 11 12.02 -8.04 -10.31
C ALA A 11 11.79 -7.46 -11.71
N LYS A 12 12.44 -8.00 -12.73
CA LYS A 12 12.20 -7.62 -14.13
C LYS A 12 10.75 -7.94 -14.55
N THR A 13 10.27 -9.13 -14.23
CA THR A 13 8.90 -9.57 -14.55
C THR A 13 7.86 -8.70 -13.85
N LEU A 14 8.07 -8.36 -12.57
CA LEU A 14 7.21 -7.45 -11.82
C LEU A 14 7.17 -6.06 -12.44
N ARG A 15 8.31 -5.56 -12.93
CA ARG A 15 8.37 -4.26 -13.63
C ARG A 15 7.62 -4.28 -14.97
N GLU A 16 7.54 -5.44 -15.62
CA GLU A 16 6.81 -5.63 -16.89
C GLU A 16 5.33 -5.99 -16.66
N SER A 17 4.92 -6.25 -15.42
CA SER A 17 3.54 -6.60 -15.06
C SER A 17 2.54 -5.50 -15.44
N GLU A 18 1.30 -5.90 -15.70
CA GLU A 18 0.23 -4.96 -15.98
C GLU A 18 -0.07 -4.06 -14.78
N GLU A 19 -0.01 -4.63 -13.57
CA GLU A 19 -0.22 -3.96 -12.29
C GLU A 19 0.77 -2.81 -12.10
N TYR A 20 2.07 -3.07 -12.30
CA TYR A 20 3.10 -2.04 -12.17
C TYR A 20 2.99 -0.98 -13.27
N ARG A 21 2.72 -1.36 -14.52
CA ARG A 21 2.55 -0.40 -15.63
C ARG A 21 1.37 0.53 -15.38
N LYS A 22 0.22 0.00 -14.98
CA LYS A 22 -0.97 0.79 -14.62
C LYS A 22 -0.70 1.72 -13.44
N TYR A 23 0.01 1.23 -12.43
CA TYR A 23 0.44 2.06 -11.31
C TYR A 23 1.36 3.21 -11.78
N ALA A 24 2.36 2.92 -12.63
CA ALA A 24 3.29 3.92 -13.12
C ALA A 24 2.59 5.00 -13.95
N GLU A 25 1.66 4.62 -14.83
CA GLU A 25 0.85 5.55 -15.63
C GLU A 25 -0.04 6.43 -14.73
N ALA A 26 -0.77 5.83 -13.78
CA ALA A 26 -1.62 6.57 -12.86
C ALA A 26 -0.81 7.51 -11.95
N LYS A 27 0.39 7.07 -11.53
CA LYS A 27 1.33 7.91 -10.79
C LYS A 27 1.77 9.13 -11.60
N GLU A 28 2.10 8.96 -12.88
CA GLU A 28 2.49 10.08 -13.73
C GLU A 28 1.35 11.09 -13.90
N LYS A 29 0.11 10.60 -14.08
CA LYS A 29 -1.08 11.46 -14.15
C LYS A 29 -1.29 12.23 -12.85
N LEU A 30 -1.18 11.56 -11.70
CA LEU A 30 -1.29 12.20 -10.38
C LEU A 30 -0.20 13.27 -10.18
N GLN A 31 1.03 13.00 -10.59
CA GLN A 31 2.14 13.96 -10.46
C GLN A 31 1.95 15.24 -11.29
N LYS A 32 1.15 15.18 -12.37
CA LYS A 32 0.77 16.36 -13.15
C LYS A 32 -0.34 17.19 -12.48
N ASP A 33 -1.03 16.61 -11.51
CA ASP A 33 -2.06 17.24 -10.67
C ASP A 33 -1.46 17.54 -9.28
N GLU A 34 -0.61 18.57 -9.22
CA GLU A 34 0.17 18.90 -8.00
C GLU A 34 -0.71 19.14 -6.78
N GLU A 35 -1.89 19.75 -6.96
CA GLU A 35 -2.84 20.02 -5.87
C GLU A 35 -3.32 18.71 -5.24
N ASN A 36 -3.83 17.79 -6.05
CA ASN A 36 -4.35 16.52 -5.55
C ASN A 36 -3.24 15.58 -5.07
N ALA A 37 -2.06 15.64 -5.69
CA ALA A 37 -0.88 14.91 -5.21
C ALA A 37 -0.46 15.35 -3.80
N ASN A 38 -0.42 16.66 -3.54
CA ASN A 38 -0.11 17.21 -2.23
C ASN A 38 -1.19 16.85 -1.20
N MET A 39 -2.47 16.95 -1.58
CA MET A 39 -3.57 16.59 -0.69
C MET A 39 -3.55 15.09 -0.33
N LEU A 40 -3.19 14.23 -1.28
CA LEU A 40 -3.00 12.80 -1.02
C LEU A 40 -1.81 12.52 -0.10
N GLN A 41 -0.70 13.25 -0.24
CA GLN A 41 0.45 13.12 0.69
C GLN A 41 0.08 13.54 2.11
N GLU A 42 -0.65 14.65 2.27
CA GLU A 42 -1.13 15.10 3.57
C GLU A 42 -2.11 14.10 4.20
N PHE A 43 -2.99 13.50 3.38
CA PHE A 43 -3.85 12.41 3.83
C PHE A 43 -3.04 11.23 4.37
N ARG A 44 -2.00 10.78 3.65
CA ARG A 44 -1.12 9.69 4.09
C ARG A 44 -0.38 10.02 5.38
N ARG A 45 0.11 11.25 5.53
CA ARG A 45 0.76 11.72 6.76
C ARG A 45 -0.19 11.63 7.95
N LYS A 46 -1.39 12.19 7.81
CA LYS A 46 -2.43 12.15 8.86
C LYS A 46 -2.87 10.72 9.19
N GLN A 47 -2.94 9.83 8.20
CA GLN A 47 -3.24 8.41 8.42
C GLN A 47 -2.20 7.74 9.33
N ILE A 48 -0.91 8.03 9.14
CA ILE A 48 0.17 7.50 9.97
C ILE A 48 0.11 8.09 11.39
N GLU A 49 -0.09 9.41 11.49
CA GLU A 49 -0.23 10.08 12.79
C GLU A 49 -1.39 9.51 13.60
N LEU A 50 -2.51 9.22 12.94
CA LEU A 50 -3.68 8.58 13.55
C LEU A 50 -3.35 7.18 14.10
N GLN A 51 -2.66 6.35 13.32
CA GLN A 51 -2.24 5.01 13.77
C GLN A 51 -1.32 5.09 14.99
N ILE A 52 -0.40 6.06 15.02
CA ILE A 52 0.49 6.27 16.17
C ILE A 52 -0.32 6.70 17.40
N ALA A 53 -1.26 7.63 17.25
CA ALA A 53 -2.12 8.11 18.33
C ALA A 53 -3.01 6.99 18.88
N GLU A 54 -3.58 6.16 18.01
CA GLU A 54 -4.37 4.97 18.37
C GLU A 54 -3.52 4.00 19.21
N MET A 55 -2.29 3.72 18.78
CA MET A 55 -1.34 2.88 19.52
C MET A 55 -0.95 3.47 20.88
N ALA A 56 -0.96 4.81 21.00
CA ALA A 56 -0.71 5.51 22.26
C ALA A 56 -1.94 5.55 23.19
N GLY A 57 -3.10 5.06 22.74
CA GLY A 57 -4.35 5.09 23.49
C GLY A 57 -5.00 6.47 23.56
N GLU A 58 -4.68 7.36 22.63
CA GLU A 58 -5.29 8.68 22.53
C GLU A 58 -6.70 8.61 21.89
N ASP A 59 -7.54 9.60 22.19
CA ASP A 59 -8.83 9.75 21.51
C ASP A 59 -8.63 10.27 20.09
N ILE A 60 -9.03 9.45 19.12
CA ILE A 60 -8.83 9.68 17.70
C ILE A 60 -10.12 9.98 16.94
N GLU A 61 -11.28 10.04 17.61
CA GLU A 61 -12.59 10.09 16.93
C GLU A 61 -12.72 11.31 16.00
N ASN A 62 -12.33 12.49 16.49
CA ASN A 62 -12.34 13.70 15.67
C ASN A 62 -11.34 13.66 14.51
N CYS A 63 -10.17 13.05 14.74
CA CYS A 63 -9.13 12.91 13.71
C CYS A 63 -9.55 11.92 12.62
N LEU A 64 -10.27 10.85 13.00
CA LEU A 64 -10.90 9.90 12.08
C LEU A 64 -11.91 10.59 11.17
N GLU A 65 -12.87 11.35 11.72
CA GLU A 65 -13.88 12.06 10.92
C GLU A 65 -13.25 13.05 9.92
N GLN A 66 -12.21 13.77 10.34
CA GLN A 66 -11.46 14.67 9.45
C GLN A 66 -10.76 13.89 8.33
N LEU A 67 -10.14 12.74 8.66
CA LEU A 67 -9.44 11.91 7.70
C LEU A 67 -10.41 11.31 6.67
N GLU A 68 -11.58 10.84 7.10
CA GLU A 68 -12.64 10.36 6.22
C GLU A 68 -13.14 11.45 5.28
N SER A 69 -13.32 12.67 5.78
CA SER A 69 -13.74 13.81 4.96
C SER A 69 -12.73 14.11 3.85
N ILE A 70 -11.43 14.11 4.18
CA ILE A 70 -10.36 14.30 3.19
C ILE A 70 -10.35 13.16 2.16
N TYR A 71 -10.54 11.92 2.61
CA TYR A 71 -10.62 10.77 1.72
C TYR A 71 -11.79 10.88 0.74
N GLN A 72 -12.97 11.30 1.20
CA GLN A 72 -14.13 11.47 0.33
C GLN A 72 -13.83 12.45 -0.81
N VAL A 73 -13.29 13.63 -0.50
CA VAL A 73 -12.92 14.63 -1.52
C VAL A 73 -11.88 14.08 -2.49
N LEU A 74 -10.83 13.44 -1.98
CA LEU A 74 -9.80 12.81 -2.81
C LEU A 74 -10.38 11.72 -3.73
N SER A 75 -11.25 10.87 -3.19
CA SER A 75 -11.83 9.73 -3.91
C SER A 75 -12.76 10.13 -5.06
N MET A 76 -13.33 11.34 -5.01
CA MET A 76 -14.14 11.93 -6.09
C MET A 76 -13.30 12.39 -7.27
N ASN A 77 -12.00 12.66 -7.07
CA ASN A 77 -11.10 12.98 -8.17
C ASN A 77 -10.75 11.69 -8.96
N PRO A 78 -11.08 11.61 -10.27
CA PRO A 78 -10.84 10.41 -11.05
C PRO A 78 -9.35 10.05 -11.18
N VAL A 79 -8.44 11.03 -11.20
CA VAL A 79 -6.99 10.81 -11.25
C VAL A 79 -6.49 10.16 -9.96
N VAL A 80 -6.95 10.66 -8.81
CA VAL A 80 -6.60 10.11 -7.50
C VAL A 80 -7.20 8.70 -7.34
N ASN A 81 -8.46 8.51 -7.73
CA ASN A 81 -9.13 7.22 -7.66
C ASN A 81 -8.43 6.16 -8.54
N GLU A 82 -8.04 6.53 -9.76
CA GLU A 82 -7.26 5.68 -10.66
C GLU A 82 -5.92 5.27 -10.01
N PHE A 83 -5.20 6.23 -9.42
CA PHE A 83 -3.95 5.96 -8.71
C PHE A 83 -4.13 5.01 -7.52
N LEU A 84 -5.11 5.28 -6.64
CA LEU A 84 -5.39 4.45 -5.46
C LEU A 84 -5.79 3.02 -5.86
N THR A 85 -6.58 2.87 -6.91
CA THR A 85 -6.98 1.55 -7.43
C THR A 85 -5.77 0.78 -7.99
N ALA A 86 -4.90 1.45 -8.73
CA ALA A 86 -3.69 0.84 -9.29
C ALA A 86 -2.69 0.45 -8.18
N GLU A 87 -2.53 1.32 -7.18
CA GLU A 87 -1.71 1.06 -5.99
C GLU A 87 -2.20 -0.16 -5.21
N TYR A 88 -3.52 -0.28 -4.97
CA TYR A 88 -4.11 -1.45 -4.31
C TYR A 88 -3.84 -2.76 -5.07
N ARG A 89 -3.99 -2.74 -6.40
CA ARG A 89 -3.73 -3.93 -7.24
C ARG A 89 -2.26 -4.35 -7.17
N LEU A 90 -1.34 -3.39 -7.24
CA LEU A 90 0.09 -3.65 -7.11
C LEU A 90 0.43 -4.19 -5.71
N ALA A 91 -0.13 -3.60 -4.65
CA ALA A 91 0.07 -4.07 -3.29
C ALA A 91 -0.40 -5.53 -3.12
N ARG A 92 -1.56 -5.89 -3.70
CA ARG A 92 -2.06 -7.27 -3.67
C ARG A 92 -1.11 -8.25 -4.37
N LEU A 93 -0.64 -7.91 -5.57
CA LEU A 93 0.35 -8.72 -6.29
C LEU A 93 1.61 -8.94 -5.44
N MET A 94 2.12 -7.89 -4.81
CA MET A 94 3.30 -7.98 -3.95
C MET A 94 3.05 -8.87 -2.71
N THR A 95 1.88 -8.77 -2.09
CA THR A 95 1.49 -9.65 -0.98
C THR A 95 1.45 -11.12 -1.41
N ASP A 96 0.88 -11.42 -2.57
CA ASP A 96 0.84 -12.79 -3.10
C ASP A 96 2.25 -13.34 -3.38
N VAL A 97 3.12 -12.53 -3.97
CA VAL A 97 4.53 -12.90 -4.20
C VAL A 97 5.26 -13.17 -2.89
N ASN A 98 5.13 -12.27 -1.91
CA ASN A 98 5.76 -12.43 -0.59
C ASN A 98 5.24 -13.68 0.13
N ARG A 99 3.93 -13.96 0.03
CA ARG A 99 3.32 -15.18 0.58
C ARG A 99 3.93 -16.44 -0.05
N ILE A 100 4.02 -16.50 -1.38
CA ILE A 100 4.61 -17.66 -2.09
C ILE A 100 6.06 -17.90 -1.67
N ILE A 101 6.85 -16.83 -1.54
CA ILE A 101 8.24 -16.92 -1.09
C ILE A 101 8.30 -17.40 0.36
N GLY A 102 7.45 -16.86 1.24
CA GLY A 102 7.38 -17.24 2.65
C GLY A 102 6.95 -18.70 2.86
N GLU A 103 5.94 -19.17 2.15
CA GLU A 103 5.45 -20.56 2.23
C GLU A 103 6.47 -21.60 1.75
N ALA A 104 7.41 -21.21 0.89
CA ALA A 104 8.49 -22.08 0.43
C ALA A 104 9.59 -22.29 1.48
N LEU A 105 9.59 -21.49 2.55
CA LEU A 105 10.60 -21.51 3.61
C LEU A 105 9.97 -22.03 4.90
N ASP A 106 10.59 -23.05 5.48
CA ASP A 106 10.27 -23.49 6.84
C ASP A 106 10.92 -22.52 7.84
N LEU A 107 10.32 -21.33 7.96
CA LEU A 107 10.80 -20.31 8.89
C LEU A 107 10.50 -20.75 10.32
N TRP A 108 11.43 -20.50 11.24
CA TRP A 108 11.25 -20.76 12.67
C TRP A 108 10.02 -20.05 13.28
N ILE A 109 9.52 -19.01 12.61
CA ILE A 109 8.31 -18.29 13.04
C ILE A 109 7.09 -19.17 12.78
N ASP A 110 6.47 -19.63 13.86
CA ASP A 110 5.15 -20.24 13.82
C ASP A 110 4.07 -19.15 13.64
N LEU A 111 3.56 -19.03 12.43
CA LEU A 111 2.53 -18.06 12.08
C LEU A 111 1.19 -18.33 12.80
N ASP A 112 0.91 -19.58 13.18
CA ASP A 112 -0.31 -19.92 13.91
C ASP A 112 -0.17 -19.56 15.39
N TYR A 113 1.03 -19.68 15.95
CA TYR A 113 1.35 -19.09 17.25
C TYR A 113 1.16 -17.58 17.25
N VAL A 114 1.67 -16.86 16.25
CA VAL A 114 1.53 -15.38 16.18
C VAL A 114 0.08 -14.95 16.01
N LYS A 115 -0.70 -15.62 15.13
CA LYS A 115 -2.14 -15.32 14.92
C LYS A 115 -2.97 -15.43 16.19
N LYS A 116 -2.59 -16.32 17.12
CA LYS A 116 -3.28 -16.47 18.41
C LYS A 116 -3.24 -15.21 19.29
N TYR A 117 -2.25 -14.35 19.08
CA TYR A 117 -2.05 -13.12 19.86
C TYR A 117 -2.36 -11.84 19.07
N MET A 118 -2.88 -11.97 17.84
CA MET A 118 -3.29 -10.84 17.00
C MET A 118 -4.82 -10.65 16.94
N ASN A 119 -5.58 -11.35 17.80
CA ASN A 119 -7.02 -11.18 18.04
C ASN A 119 -7.29 -11.16 19.55
#